data_AF-A0A7G9ZA44-F1
#
_entry.id   AF-A0A7G9ZA44-F1
#
_cell.length_a   1.000
_cell.length_b   1.000
_cell.length_c   1.000
_cell.angle_alpha   90.00
_cell.angle_beta   90.00
_cell.angle_gamma   90.00
#
_symmetry.space_group_name_H-M   'P 1'
#
loop_
_entity.id
_entity.type
_entity.pdbx_description
1 polymer ?
#
loop_
_entity_poly.entity_id
_entity_poly.type
_entity_poly.pdbx_seq_one_letter_code
_entity_poly.pdbx_strand_id
1 'polypeptide(L)'
;MDKLSKESDAGVVIAPDGLLCEFTKLVESNTVNLGCPSDSVKLCADKKQTIKVLSEGGIQVPRIVSKEEVASEQRYVKKPRYGCASENVFIQKGKDICPTPDHIITEFINGEDISSSVIIGKSSVLPLTINKQFIRVDGERLRYSGGLVPYSVEQEAESEIMRMSERVVSLLHCEGYVGIDFILGDDGSAHVVEVNPRPTTSIVGIAKVLNYSVADLILRAKFGSLPMPNEVKTEGSFIFELT
;
A
#
# COMPACT_ATOMS: atom_id res chain seq x y z
N MET A 1 13.57 -19.00 10.58
CA MET A 1 13.36 -18.66 9.17
C MET A 1 14.37 -19.38 8.28
N ASP A 2 15.68 -19.18 8.44
CA ASP A 2 16.72 -19.79 7.58
C ASP A 2 16.64 -21.33 7.46
N LYS A 3 16.35 -22.05 8.55
CA LYS A 3 16.18 -23.50 8.49
C LYS A 3 14.92 -23.92 7.71
N LEU A 4 13.79 -23.27 8.00
CA LEU A 4 12.50 -23.60 7.35
C LEU A 4 12.48 -23.21 5.88
N SER A 5 13.15 -22.11 5.50
CA SER A 5 13.25 -21.73 4.08
C SER A 5 14.00 -22.81 3.30
N LYS A 6 15.08 -23.37 3.82
CA LYS A 6 15.80 -24.46 3.12
C LYS A 6 15.01 -25.76 2.95
N GLU A 7 13.93 -25.93 3.72
CA GLU A 7 13.06 -27.11 3.71
C GLU A 7 11.74 -26.87 2.94
N SER A 8 11.54 -25.68 2.36
CA SER A 8 10.30 -25.30 1.67
C SER A 8 10.52 -25.04 0.17
N ASP A 9 9.55 -25.37 -0.67
CA ASP A 9 9.64 -25.07 -2.12
C ASP A 9 9.42 -23.58 -2.44
N ALA A 10 8.55 -22.93 -1.65
CA ALA A 10 8.16 -21.54 -1.84
C ALA A 10 7.82 -20.86 -0.51
N GLY A 11 7.95 -19.54 -0.46
CA GLY A 11 7.68 -18.76 0.74
C GLY A 11 7.15 -17.36 0.43
N VAL A 12 6.34 -16.83 1.34
CA VAL A 12 5.89 -15.43 1.35
C VAL A 12 6.24 -14.82 2.71
N VAL A 13 6.74 -13.59 2.70
CA VAL A 13 7.10 -12.87 3.92
C VAL A 13 6.04 -11.84 4.24
N ILE A 14 5.51 -11.88 5.46
CA ILE A 14 4.66 -10.84 6.04
C ILE A 14 5.37 -10.34 7.29
N ALA A 15 5.97 -9.16 7.19
CA ALA A 15 6.73 -8.55 8.27
C ALA A 15 6.67 -7.00 8.16
N PRO A 16 6.91 -6.27 9.27
CA PRO A 16 7.12 -4.82 9.22
C PRO A 16 8.29 -4.44 8.31
N ASP A 17 8.26 -3.23 7.74
CA ASP A 17 9.21 -2.79 6.70
C ASP A 17 10.69 -2.91 7.10
N GLY A 18 11.01 -2.66 8.37
CA GLY A 18 12.37 -2.76 8.89
C GLY A 18 12.96 -4.18 8.86
N LEU A 19 12.11 -5.21 8.78
CA LEU A 19 12.51 -6.62 8.70
C LEU A 19 12.19 -7.25 7.34
N LEU A 20 11.22 -6.68 6.61
CA LEU A 20 10.67 -7.26 5.38
C LEU A 20 11.75 -7.50 4.33
N CYS A 21 12.61 -6.52 4.06
CA CYS A 21 13.65 -6.66 3.02
C CYS A 21 14.64 -7.79 3.33
N GLU A 22 15.16 -7.84 4.56
CA GLU A 22 16.15 -8.84 4.96
C GLU A 22 15.56 -10.27 4.96
N PHE A 23 14.32 -10.40 5.43
CA PHE A 23 13.61 -11.66 5.40
C PHE A 23 13.24 -12.10 3.97
N THR A 24 12.86 -11.17 3.09
CA THR A 24 12.60 -11.47 1.68
C THR A 24 13.87 -11.97 0.98
N LYS A 25 15.03 -11.33 1.19
CA LYS A 25 16.31 -11.83 0.64
C LYS A 25 16.62 -13.25 1.09
N LEU A 26 16.33 -13.56 2.35
CA LEU A 26 16.53 -14.90 2.88
C LEU A 26 15.62 -15.94 2.19
N VAL A 27 14.35 -15.60 1.94
CA VAL A 27 13.43 -16.45 1.16
C VAL A 27 13.92 -16.62 -0.27
N GLU A 28 14.33 -15.53 -0.93
CA GLU A 28 14.85 -15.56 -2.32
C GLU A 28 16.10 -16.42 -2.48
N SER A 29 16.98 -16.42 -1.47
CA SER A 29 18.21 -17.22 -1.50
C SER A 29 18.00 -18.73 -1.33
N ASN A 30 16.84 -19.14 -0.81
CA ASN A 30 16.59 -20.53 -0.42
C ASN A 30 15.38 -21.17 -1.11
N THR A 31 14.41 -20.39 -1.61
CA THR A 31 13.09 -20.85 -2.08
C THR A 31 12.53 -19.97 -3.19
N VAL A 32 11.43 -20.40 -3.80
CA VAL A 32 10.63 -19.51 -4.66
C VAL A 32 9.94 -18.43 -3.81
N ASN A 33 10.36 -17.16 -3.99
CA ASN A 33 9.66 -16.02 -3.40
C ASN A 33 8.29 -15.80 -4.07
N LEU A 34 7.21 -15.95 -3.31
CA LEU A 34 5.82 -15.72 -3.72
C LEU A 34 5.37 -14.25 -3.53
N GLY A 35 6.14 -13.46 -2.80
CA GLY A 35 5.88 -12.05 -2.56
C GLY A 35 6.64 -11.13 -3.51
N CYS A 36 6.69 -9.86 -3.13
CA CYS A 36 7.42 -8.83 -3.84
C CYS A 36 8.94 -9.06 -3.77
N PRO A 37 9.73 -8.75 -4.82
CA PRO A 37 11.18 -8.90 -4.79
C PRO A 37 11.84 -8.00 -3.74
N SER A 38 12.96 -8.43 -3.16
CA SER A 38 13.61 -7.68 -2.06
C SER A 38 14.07 -6.27 -2.45
N ASP A 39 14.46 -6.04 -3.71
CA ASP A 39 14.82 -4.71 -4.23
C ASP A 39 13.61 -3.77 -4.30
N SER A 40 12.47 -4.28 -4.78
CA SER A 40 11.20 -3.55 -4.83
C SER A 40 10.68 -3.26 -3.41
N VAL A 41 10.82 -4.23 -2.50
CA VAL A 41 10.54 -4.06 -1.08
C VAL A 41 11.40 -2.94 -0.47
N LYS A 42 12.70 -2.93 -0.77
CA LYS A 42 13.64 -1.92 -0.28
C LYS A 42 13.29 -0.52 -0.80
N LEU A 43 12.89 -0.43 -2.07
CA LEU A 43 12.44 0.82 -2.66
C LEU A 43 11.17 1.34 -1.96
N CYS A 44 10.15 0.47 -1.83
CA CYS A 44 8.87 0.83 -1.21
C CYS A 44 9.03 1.27 0.25
N ALA A 45 9.97 0.66 1.00
CA ALA A 45 10.25 1.01 2.39
C ALA A 45 10.80 2.45 2.57
N ASP A 46 11.38 3.05 1.53
CA ASP A 46 11.84 4.44 1.53
C ASP A 46 10.78 5.36 0.92
N LYS A 47 9.89 5.91 1.77
CA LYS A 47 8.76 6.74 1.33
C LYS A 47 9.20 7.93 0.45
N LYS A 48 10.37 8.50 0.72
CA LYS A 48 10.91 9.62 -0.08
C LYS A 48 11.28 9.16 -1.49
N GLN A 49 11.93 8.00 -1.62
CA GLN A 49 12.28 7.44 -2.92
C GLN A 49 11.05 6.95 -3.68
N THR A 50 10.11 6.29 -3.01
CA THR A 50 8.83 5.87 -3.60
C THR A 50 8.08 7.06 -4.19
N ILE A 51 7.89 8.15 -3.42
CA ILE A 51 7.22 9.36 -3.90
C ILE A 51 7.95 9.94 -5.12
N LYS A 52 9.29 9.97 -5.10
CA LYS A 52 10.09 10.46 -6.23
C LYS A 52 9.85 9.64 -7.50
N VAL A 53 9.98 8.31 -7.43
CA VAL A 53 9.80 7.42 -8.58
C VAL A 53 8.39 7.52 -9.15
N LEU A 54 7.38 7.55 -8.28
CA LEU A 54 5.98 7.67 -8.68
C LEU A 54 5.70 9.04 -9.33
N SER A 55 6.18 10.13 -8.74
CA SER A 55 6.01 11.47 -9.28
C SER A 55 6.68 11.64 -10.65
N GLU A 56 7.92 11.16 -10.80
CA GLU A 56 8.65 11.16 -12.09
C GLU A 56 7.94 10.28 -13.14
N GLY A 57 7.28 9.21 -12.69
CA GLY A 57 6.44 8.35 -13.52
C GLY A 57 5.05 8.92 -13.84
N GLY A 58 4.74 10.15 -13.41
CA GLY A 58 3.45 10.81 -13.66
C GLY A 58 2.29 10.22 -12.86
N ILE A 59 2.56 9.71 -11.66
CA ILE A 59 1.56 9.29 -10.68
C ILE A 59 1.31 10.44 -9.71
N GLN A 60 0.05 10.73 -9.42
CA GLN A 60 -0.33 11.73 -8.41
C GLN A 60 0.02 11.20 -7.02
N VAL A 61 0.83 11.97 -6.30
CA VAL A 61 1.33 11.68 -4.95
C VAL A 61 1.36 12.99 -4.17
N PRO A 62 1.16 12.99 -2.84
CA PRO A 62 1.33 14.19 -2.02
C PRO A 62 2.75 14.72 -2.15
N ARG A 63 2.89 15.99 -2.56
CA ARG A 63 4.18 16.64 -2.75
C ARG A 63 4.96 16.72 -1.45
N ILE A 64 6.24 16.38 -1.49
CA ILE A 64 7.17 16.61 -0.37
C ILE A 64 7.48 18.10 -0.28
N VAL A 65 7.34 18.66 0.92
CA VAL A 65 7.50 20.09 1.21
C VAL A 65 8.79 20.29 2.00
N SER A 66 9.63 21.22 1.54
CA SER A 66 10.84 21.62 2.28
C SER A 66 10.50 22.52 3.47
N LYS A 67 11.43 22.65 4.43
CA LYS A 67 11.21 23.47 5.64
C LYS A 67 10.87 24.93 5.29
N GLU A 68 11.47 25.44 4.22
CA GLU A 68 11.35 26.83 3.76
C GLU A 68 9.98 27.10 3.10
N GLU A 69 9.33 26.05 2.58
CA GLU A 69 8.01 26.13 1.94
C GLU A 69 6.84 25.94 2.91
N VAL A 70 7.11 25.58 4.17
CA VAL A 70 6.08 25.37 5.19
C VAL A 70 5.45 26.71 5.57
N ALA A 71 4.19 26.91 5.17
CA ALA A 71 3.39 28.06 5.53
C ALA A 71 2.70 27.86 6.89
N SER A 72 2.78 28.88 7.77
CA SER A 72 2.33 28.83 9.18
C SER A 72 0.93 28.22 9.37
N GLU A 73 -0.05 28.65 8.57
CA GLU A 73 -1.46 28.29 8.76
C GLU A 73 -1.93 27.09 7.93
N GLN A 74 -1.10 26.58 7.02
CA GLN A 74 -1.45 25.43 6.18
C GLN A 74 -1.25 24.12 6.95
N ARG A 75 -2.08 23.11 6.64
CA ARG A 75 -1.92 21.75 7.18
C ARG A 75 -0.97 20.93 6.32
N TYR A 76 -0.17 20.10 6.96
CA TYR A 76 0.73 19.15 6.32
C TYR A 76 0.68 17.80 7.06
N VAL A 77 1.18 16.76 6.39
CA VAL A 77 1.37 15.44 6.98
C VAL A 77 2.85 15.25 7.29
N LYS A 78 3.18 15.04 8.56
CA LYS A 78 4.51 14.61 9.00
C LYS A 78 4.49 13.12 9.24
N LYS A 79 5.38 12.37 8.58
CA LYS A 79 5.48 10.91 8.71
C LYS A 79 6.93 10.42 8.67
N PRO A 80 7.27 9.29 9.32
CA PRO A 80 8.61 8.71 9.20
C PRO A 80 8.94 8.41 7.73
N ARG A 81 10.22 8.51 7.35
CA ARG A 81 10.69 8.13 6.02
C ARG A 81 10.64 6.62 5.81
N TYR A 82 10.94 5.86 6.87
CA TYR A 82 10.94 4.40 6.91
C TYR A 82 9.97 3.90 7.98
N GLY A 83 9.40 2.70 7.79
CA GLY A 83 8.47 2.07 8.73
C GLY A 83 7.06 1.91 8.17
N CYS A 84 6.19 1.19 8.87
CA CYS A 84 4.86 0.78 8.37
C CYS A 84 3.69 1.18 9.29
N ALA A 85 2.46 0.92 8.82
CA ALA A 85 1.21 0.92 9.60
C ALA A 85 0.80 2.29 10.17
N SER A 86 1.14 3.38 9.47
CA SER A 86 0.81 4.75 9.88
C SER A 86 1.31 5.10 11.29
N GLU A 87 2.32 4.39 11.80
CA GLU A 87 2.92 4.71 13.08
C GLU A 87 3.60 6.09 12.99
N ASN A 88 3.23 6.98 13.92
CA ASN A 88 3.77 8.33 14.01
C ASN A 88 3.49 9.21 12.77
N VAL A 89 2.33 9.03 12.14
CA VAL A 89 1.80 9.98 11.14
C VAL A 89 1.01 11.06 11.87
N PHE A 90 1.33 12.32 11.60
CA PHE A 90 0.70 13.48 12.24
C PHE A 90 0.18 14.46 11.20
N ILE A 91 -1.02 15.01 11.43
CA ILE A 91 -1.53 16.17 10.70
C ILE A 91 -1.29 17.39 11.58
N GLN A 92 -0.46 18.31 11.11
CA GLN A 92 -0.05 19.48 11.90
C GLN A 92 -0.15 20.75 11.04
N LYS A 93 -0.36 21.89 11.70
CA LYS A 93 -0.19 23.19 11.05
C LYS A 93 1.28 23.48 10.86
N GLY A 94 1.63 24.24 9.81
CA GLY A 94 3.02 24.54 9.48
C GLY A 94 3.82 25.17 10.63
N LYS A 95 3.20 26.03 11.43
CA LYS A 95 3.83 26.63 12.62
C LYS A 95 4.22 25.63 13.72
N ASP A 96 3.54 24.50 13.80
CA ASP A 96 3.72 23.48 14.83
C ASP A 96 4.63 22.34 14.34
N ILE A 97 4.97 22.32 13.04
CA ILE A 97 5.82 21.30 12.44
C ILE A 97 7.28 21.55 12.78
N CYS A 98 7.85 20.56 13.48
CA CYS A 98 9.29 20.46 13.68
C CYS A 98 9.87 19.41 12.71
N PRO A 99 10.62 19.81 11.68
CA PRO A 99 11.31 18.88 10.79
C PRO A 99 12.34 18.07 11.57
N THR A 100 12.40 16.78 11.31
CA THR A 100 13.36 15.86 11.91
C THR A 100 13.99 15.01 10.80
N PRO A 101 15.28 14.63 10.89
CA PRO A 101 15.98 13.93 9.81
C PRO A 101 15.28 12.64 9.33
N ASP A 102 14.62 11.94 10.24
CA ASP A 102 13.98 10.65 9.96
C ASP A 102 12.53 10.78 9.45
N HIS A 103 12.03 11.99 9.24
CA HIS A 103 10.66 12.24 8.78
C HIS A 103 10.65 12.97 7.45
N ILE A 104 9.58 12.74 6.69
CA ILE A 104 9.19 13.55 5.55
C ILE A 104 7.95 14.37 5.91
N ILE A 105 7.85 15.54 5.28
CA ILE A 105 6.68 16.41 5.37
C ILE A 105 6.08 16.44 3.97
N THR A 106 4.80 16.12 3.85
CA THR A 106 4.06 16.25 2.59
C THR A 106 2.92 17.24 2.76
N GLU A 107 2.43 17.77 1.65
CA GLU A 107 1.16 18.49 1.67
C GLU A 107 0.04 17.61 2.24
N PHE A 108 -0.95 18.26 2.85
CA PHE A 108 -2.16 17.60 3.31
C PHE A 108 -3.20 17.62 2.19
N ILE A 109 -3.66 16.44 1.79
CA ILE A 109 -4.75 16.26 0.83
C ILE A 109 -6.03 16.02 1.63
N ASN A 110 -7.08 16.81 1.36
CA ASN A 110 -8.41 16.50 1.91
C ASN A 110 -9.04 15.41 1.04
N GLY A 111 -9.67 14.44 1.68
CA GLY A 111 -10.39 13.39 0.98
C GLY A 111 -10.58 12.15 1.84
N GLU A 112 -10.96 11.08 1.18
CA GLU A 112 -11.26 9.80 1.78
C GLU A 112 -10.03 8.88 1.79
N ASP A 113 -9.66 8.36 2.97
CA ASP A 113 -8.64 7.32 3.08
C ASP A 113 -9.19 5.99 2.54
N ILE A 114 -8.57 5.51 1.45
CA ILE A 114 -8.92 4.26 0.79
C ILE A 114 -7.65 3.47 0.47
N SER A 115 -7.80 2.19 0.12
CA SER A 115 -6.69 1.39 -0.42
C SER A 115 -7.13 0.49 -1.54
N SER A 116 -6.25 0.23 -2.49
CA SER A 116 -6.39 -0.81 -3.50
C SER A 116 -5.55 -2.02 -3.11
N SER A 117 -6.11 -3.21 -3.27
CA SER A 117 -5.39 -4.47 -3.10
C SER A 117 -5.25 -5.16 -4.45
N VAL A 118 -4.02 -5.47 -4.84
CA VAL A 118 -3.71 -6.05 -6.16
C VAL A 118 -2.76 -7.24 -6.01
N ILE A 119 -2.84 -8.18 -6.95
CA ILE A 119 -1.89 -9.29 -7.08
C ILE A 119 -1.22 -9.19 -8.45
N ILE A 120 0.11 -9.15 -8.45
CA ILE A 120 0.92 -9.02 -9.66
C ILE A 120 1.55 -10.37 -9.98
N GLY A 121 1.22 -10.92 -11.16
CA GLY A 121 1.88 -12.07 -11.74
C GLY A 121 2.94 -11.66 -12.76
N LYS A 122 3.52 -12.64 -13.46
CA LYS A 122 4.60 -12.40 -14.44
C LYS A 122 4.19 -11.51 -15.63
N SER A 123 2.92 -11.54 -16.02
CA SER A 123 2.43 -10.92 -17.26
C SER A 123 1.14 -10.11 -17.08
N SER A 124 0.60 -10.07 -15.86
CA SER A 124 -0.67 -9.39 -15.57
C SER A 124 -0.72 -8.88 -14.14
N VAL A 125 -1.45 -7.78 -13.97
CA VAL A 125 -1.86 -7.27 -12.67
C VAL A 125 -3.33 -7.65 -12.50
N LEU A 126 -3.67 -8.24 -11.37
CA LEU A 126 -5.02 -8.61 -11.00
C LEU A 126 -5.47 -7.74 -9.82
N PRO A 127 -6.30 -6.72 -10.08
CA PRO A 127 -6.94 -6.00 -9.00
C PRO A 127 -7.93 -6.89 -8.23
N LEU A 128 -7.96 -6.75 -6.91
CA LEU A 128 -8.87 -7.51 -6.03
C LEU A 128 -10.02 -6.64 -5.54
N THR A 129 -9.71 -5.58 -4.81
CA THR A 129 -10.70 -4.71 -4.16
C THR A 129 -10.16 -3.30 -3.95
N ILE A 130 -11.06 -2.32 -4.00
CA ILE A 130 -10.90 -1.03 -3.34
C ILE A 130 -11.52 -1.16 -1.94
N ASN A 131 -10.89 -0.57 -0.93
CA ASN A 131 -11.27 -0.72 0.47
C ASN A 131 -11.30 0.66 1.14
N LYS A 132 -12.27 0.88 2.03
CA LYS A 132 -12.30 2.07 2.89
C LYS A 132 -11.40 1.85 4.10
N GLN A 133 -10.60 2.84 4.44
CA GLN A 133 -9.81 2.84 5.68
C GLN A 133 -10.49 3.72 6.72
N PHE A 134 -10.67 3.18 7.94
CA PHE A 134 -11.16 3.95 9.06
C PHE A 134 -9.97 4.55 9.79
N ILE A 135 -9.74 5.85 9.60
CA ILE A 135 -8.67 6.59 10.25
C ILE A 135 -9.27 7.45 11.36
N ARG A 136 -8.77 7.27 12.59
CA ARG A 136 -9.10 8.11 13.75
C ARG A 136 -7.97 9.10 13.99
N VAL A 137 -8.34 10.32 14.37
CA VAL A 137 -7.39 11.34 14.81
C VAL A 137 -7.38 11.37 16.34
N ASP A 138 -6.25 11.02 16.94
CA ASP A 138 -6.00 11.08 18.38
C ASP A 138 -5.04 12.25 18.65
N GLY A 139 -5.61 13.40 19.01
CA GLY A 139 -4.89 14.68 19.04
C GLY A 139 -4.49 15.12 17.63
N GLU A 140 -3.20 15.02 17.31
CA GLU A 140 -2.65 15.28 15.97
C GLU A 140 -2.24 14.00 15.24
N ARG A 141 -2.31 12.85 15.91
CA ARG A 141 -1.82 11.57 15.38
C ARG A 141 -2.92 10.81 14.67
N LEU A 142 -2.62 10.32 13.47
CA LEU A 142 -3.48 9.40 12.73
C LEU A 142 -3.30 7.97 13.25
N ARG A 143 -4.41 7.26 13.43
CA ARG A 143 -4.44 5.85 13.77
C ARG A 143 -5.42 5.10 12.89
N TYR A 144 -4.95 4.04 12.25
CA TYR A 144 -5.82 3.10 11.54
C TYR A 144 -6.62 2.27 12.55
N SER A 145 -7.94 2.30 12.46
CA SER A 145 -8.85 1.62 13.39
C SER A 145 -9.69 0.53 12.74
N GLY A 146 -9.48 0.21 11.47
CA GLY A 146 -10.28 -0.78 10.74
C GLY A 146 -10.56 -0.41 9.30
N GLY A 147 -11.50 -1.13 8.68
CA GLY A 147 -11.90 -0.84 7.30
C GLY A 147 -13.15 -1.59 6.85
N LEU A 148 -13.57 -1.26 5.64
CA LEU A 148 -14.70 -1.87 4.91
C LEU A 148 -14.22 -2.39 3.55
N VAL A 149 -14.52 -3.67 3.27
CA VAL A 149 -14.06 -4.41 2.09
C VAL A 149 -15.22 -5.16 1.42
N PRO A 150 -15.46 -5.04 0.11
CA PRO A 150 -14.96 -3.94 -0.73
C PRO A 150 -15.67 -2.63 -0.36
N TYR A 151 -15.14 -1.52 -0.83
CA TYR A 151 -15.75 -0.20 -0.78
C TYR A 151 -16.03 0.29 -2.19
N SER A 152 -17.29 0.65 -2.46
CA SER A 152 -17.71 1.19 -3.75
C SER A 152 -17.44 2.68 -3.82
N VAL A 153 -16.76 3.10 -4.88
CA VAL A 153 -16.55 4.50 -5.26
C VAL A 153 -17.24 4.76 -6.60
N GLU A 154 -17.26 6.01 -7.07
CA GLU A 154 -17.77 6.33 -8.41
C GLU A 154 -16.96 5.62 -9.50
N GLN A 155 -17.61 5.28 -10.62
CA GLN A 155 -17.03 4.44 -11.67
C GLN A 155 -15.76 5.04 -12.29
N GLU A 156 -15.75 6.37 -12.46
CA GLU A 156 -14.60 7.12 -12.94
C GLU A 156 -13.42 7.04 -11.95
N ALA A 157 -13.70 7.19 -10.66
CA ALA A 157 -12.71 7.09 -9.59
C ALA A 157 -12.17 5.65 -9.48
N GLU A 158 -13.03 4.64 -9.55
CA GLU A 158 -12.64 3.24 -9.57
C GLU A 158 -11.69 2.97 -10.75
N SER A 159 -12.07 3.39 -11.95
CA SER A 159 -11.25 3.23 -13.16
C SER A 159 -9.88 3.92 -13.05
N GLU A 160 -9.85 5.12 -12.45
CA GLU A 160 -8.60 5.84 -12.18
C GLU A 160 -7.71 5.09 -11.18
N ILE A 161 -8.25 4.68 -10.04
CA ILE A 161 -7.53 3.97 -8.98
C ILE A 161 -6.94 2.67 -9.51
N MET A 162 -7.70 1.91 -10.32
CA MET A 162 -7.22 0.65 -10.90
C MET A 162 -6.08 0.91 -11.89
N ARG A 163 -6.25 1.86 -12.81
CA ARG A 163 -5.21 2.24 -13.78
C ARG A 163 -3.94 2.76 -13.08
N MET A 164 -4.11 3.56 -12.03
CA MET A 164 -2.99 4.04 -11.21
C MET A 164 -2.31 2.89 -10.48
N SER A 165 -3.07 1.95 -9.91
CA SER A 165 -2.54 0.79 -9.19
C SER A 165 -1.63 -0.05 -10.08
N GLU A 166 -2.06 -0.34 -11.33
CA GLU A 166 -1.25 -1.07 -12.31
C GLU A 166 0.06 -0.34 -12.67
N ARG A 167 0.00 0.98 -12.87
CA ARG A 167 1.18 1.79 -13.16
C ARG A 167 2.13 1.86 -11.97
N VAL A 168 1.60 2.02 -10.75
CA VAL A 168 2.38 2.07 -9.49
C VAL A 168 3.21 0.80 -9.34
N VAL A 169 2.57 -0.37 -9.43
CA VAL A 169 3.28 -1.65 -9.24
C VAL A 169 4.28 -1.92 -10.35
N SER A 170 4.02 -1.44 -11.57
CA SER A 170 4.95 -1.53 -12.70
C SER A 170 6.18 -0.63 -12.49
N LEU A 171 6.00 0.62 -12.09
CA LEU A 171 7.07 1.59 -11.83
C LEU A 171 7.99 1.15 -10.67
N LEU A 172 7.42 0.47 -9.68
CA LEU A 172 8.14 -0.02 -8.50
C LEU A 172 8.63 -1.46 -8.66
N HIS A 173 8.40 -2.09 -9.81
CA HIS A 173 8.75 -3.48 -10.12
C HIS A 173 8.23 -4.48 -9.07
N CYS A 174 7.02 -4.28 -8.58
CA CYS A 174 6.44 -5.15 -7.56
C CYS A 174 5.94 -6.48 -8.16
N GLU A 175 6.00 -7.55 -7.38
CA GLU A 175 5.36 -8.85 -7.66
C GLU A 175 4.50 -9.30 -6.47
N GLY A 176 3.63 -10.29 -6.66
CA GLY A 176 2.84 -10.89 -5.57
C GLY A 176 1.73 -9.95 -5.08
N TYR A 177 1.34 -10.07 -3.82
CA TYR A 177 0.30 -9.20 -3.24
C TYR A 177 0.89 -7.84 -2.84
N VAL A 178 0.24 -6.76 -3.27
CA VAL A 178 0.57 -5.38 -2.89
C VAL A 178 -0.70 -4.65 -2.44
N GLY A 179 -0.60 -3.96 -1.30
CA GLY A 179 -1.59 -2.96 -0.89
C GLY A 179 -1.10 -1.56 -1.24
N ILE A 180 -1.96 -0.73 -1.82
CA ILE A 180 -1.65 0.65 -2.19
C ILE A 180 -2.64 1.56 -1.49
N ASP A 181 -2.14 2.48 -0.67
CA ASP A 181 -2.97 3.43 0.07
C ASP A 181 -3.14 4.70 -0.76
N PHE A 182 -4.37 5.20 -0.82
CA PHE A 182 -4.73 6.42 -1.55
C PHE A 182 -5.52 7.38 -0.66
N ILE A 183 -5.42 8.67 -0.97
CA ILE A 183 -6.49 9.64 -0.65
C ILE A 183 -7.30 9.87 -1.92
N LEU A 184 -8.60 9.63 -1.85
CA LEU A 184 -9.54 10.05 -2.89
C LEU A 184 -10.06 11.45 -2.53
N GLY A 185 -9.60 12.46 -3.26
CA GLY A 185 -9.98 13.85 -3.06
C GLY A 185 -11.45 14.12 -3.38
N ASP A 186 -12.01 15.17 -2.79
CA ASP A 186 -13.41 15.59 -3.01
C ASP A 186 -13.70 15.97 -4.47
N ASP A 187 -12.66 16.24 -5.27
CA ASP A 187 -12.71 16.52 -6.71
C ASP A 187 -12.60 15.25 -7.58
N GLY A 188 -12.60 14.06 -6.95
CA GLY A 188 -12.45 12.76 -7.61
C GLY A 188 -10.99 12.38 -7.94
N SER A 189 -10.00 13.20 -7.57
CA SER A 189 -8.59 12.90 -7.83
C SER A 189 -8.03 11.87 -6.83
N ALA A 190 -7.37 10.83 -7.34
CA ALA A 190 -6.74 9.81 -6.50
C ALA A 190 -5.24 10.11 -6.31
N HIS A 191 -4.78 10.15 -5.06
CA HIS A 191 -3.38 10.40 -4.71
C HIS A 191 -2.78 9.19 -3.99
N VAL A 192 -1.69 8.63 -4.50
CA VAL A 192 -0.99 7.50 -3.86
C VAL A 192 -0.20 8.01 -2.65
N VAL A 193 -0.49 7.45 -1.47
CA VAL A 193 0.11 7.85 -0.20
C VAL A 193 1.24 6.93 0.21
N GLU A 194 1.03 5.63 0.04
CA GLU A 194 1.93 4.58 0.49
C GLU A 194 1.74 3.31 -0.35
N VAL A 195 2.83 2.56 -0.57
CA VAL A 195 2.81 1.27 -1.26
C VAL A 195 3.38 0.24 -0.31
N ASN A 196 2.56 -0.74 0.04
CA ASN A 196 2.88 -1.83 0.93
C ASN A 196 3.17 -3.08 0.08
N PRO A 197 4.44 -3.47 -0.13
CA PRO A 197 4.85 -4.57 -1.01
C PRO A 197 4.64 -5.95 -0.35
N ARG A 198 3.51 -6.12 0.34
CA ARG A 198 3.12 -7.31 1.12
C ARG A 198 1.61 -7.28 1.42
N PRO A 199 1.04 -8.41 1.87
CA PRO A 199 -0.28 -8.43 2.50
C PRO A 199 -0.50 -7.33 3.55
N THR A 200 -1.62 -6.62 3.43
CA THR A 200 -2.10 -5.61 4.38
C THR A 200 -3.32 -6.12 5.14
N THR A 201 -3.74 -5.43 6.20
CA THR A 201 -4.87 -5.86 7.05
C THR A 201 -6.17 -6.07 6.28
N SER A 202 -6.39 -5.35 5.17
CA SER A 202 -7.54 -5.53 4.27
C SER A 202 -7.70 -6.98 3.78
N ILE A 203 -6.62 -7.78 3.75
CA ILE A 203 -6.66 -9.21 3.40
C ILE A 203 -7.67 -10.00 4.24
N VAL A 204 -7.93 -9.59 5.49
CA VAL A 204 -8.92 -10.23 6.38
C VAL A 204 -10.32 -10.10 5.80
N GLY A 205 -10.69 -8.91 5.31
CA GLY A 205 -11.97 -8.68 4.64
C GLY A 205 -12.02 -9.32 3.26
N ILE A 206 -10.95 -9.19 2.47
CA ILE A 206 -10.86 -9.78 1.13
C ILE A 206 -11.09 -11.30 1.19
N ALA A 207 -10.45 -12.00 2.13
CA ALA A 207 -10.62 -13.44 2.30
C ALA A 207 -12.05 -13.88 2.69
N LYS A 208 -12.92 -12.95 3.10
CA LYS A 208 -14.33 -13.23 3.44
C LYS A 208 -15.29 -12.98 2.28
N VAL A 209 -14.95 -12.05 1.39
CA VAL A 209 -15.84 -11.59 0.32
C VAL A 209 -15.43 -12.11 -1.06
N LEU A 210 -14.16 -12.44 -1.27
CA LEU A 210 -13.65 -12.86 -2.58
C LEU A 210 -14.10 -14.28 -2.91
N ASN A 211 -14.56 -14.50 -4.15
CA ASN A 211 -14.90 -15.83 -4.67
C ASN A 211 -13.66 -16.72 -4.96
N TYR A 212 -12.45 -16.23 -4.64
CA TYR A 212 -11.17 -16.94 -4.75
C TYR A 212 -10.43 -16.96 -3.42
N SER A 213 -9.62 -18.00 -3.20
CA SER A 213 -8.64 -18.00 -2.13
C SER A 213 -7.50 -17.03 -2.46
N VAL A 214 -7.23 -16.06 -1.58
CA VAL A 214 -6.12 -15.11 -1.77
C VAL A 214 -4.77 -15.84 -1.85
N ALA A 215 -4.58 -16.92 -1.08
CA ALA A 215 -3.37 -17.72 -1.12
C ALA A 215 -3.20 -18.46 -2.48
N ASP A 216 -4.30 -18.95 -3.05
CA ASP A 216 -4.29 -19.58 -4.38
C ASP A 216 -3.94 -18.55 -5.47
N LEU A 217 -4.50 -17.35 -5.40
CA LEU A 217 -4.15 -16.26 -6.33
C LEU A 217 -2.66 -15.87 -6.24
N ILE A 218 -2.08 -15.81 -5.03
CA ILE A 218 -0.64 -15.54 -4.86
C ILE A 218 0.22 -16.64 -5.52
N LEU A 219 -0.15 -17.91 -5.35
CA LEU A 219 0.55 -19.01 -6.03
C LEU A 219 0.43 -18.91 -7.55
N ARG A 220 -0.79 -18.71 -8.05
CA ARG A 220 -1.07 -18.53 -9.49
C ARG A 220 -0.31 -17.35 -10.09
N ALA A 221 -0.15 -16.26 -9.34
CA ALA A 221 0.66 -15.12 -9.75
C ALA A 221 2.09 -15.53 -10.09
N LYS A 222 2.71 -16.33 -9.20
CA LYS A 222 4.08 -16.78 -9.40
C LYS A 222 4.22 -17.78 -10.54
N PHE A 223 3.25 -18.67 -10.70
CA PHE A 223 3.28 -19.73 -11.70
C PHE A 223 2.59 -19.38 -13.03
N GLY A 224 2.09 -18.14 -13.19
CA GLY A 224 1.59 -17.62 -14.47
C GLY A 224 0.19 -18.09 -14.84
N SER A 225 -0.67 -18.37 -13.85
CA SER A 225 -2.02 -18.91 -14.04
C SER A 225 -3.10 -18.07 -13.34
N LEU A 226 -2.87 -16.75 -13.24
CA LEU A 226 -3.88 -15.83 -12.72
C LEU A 226 -5.15 -15.86 -13.59
N PRO A 227 -6.33 -15.81 -12.97
CA PRO A 227 -7.59 -15.67 -13.71
C PRO A 227 -7.70 -14.28 -14.35
N MET A 228 -8.66 -14.13 -15.25
CA MET A 228 -9.00 -12.82 -15.80
C MET A 228 -9.68 -11.95 -14.73
N PRO A 229 -9.50 -10.61 -14.75
CA PRO A 229 -10.11 -9.72 -13.76
C PRO A 229 -11.63 -9.86 -13.59
N ASN A 230 -12.37 -10.16 -14.67
CA ASN A 230 -13.82 -10.34 -14.64
C ASN A 230 -14.29 -11.65 -13.98
N GLU A 231 -13.38 -12.60 -13.74
CA GLU A 231 -13.68 -13.85 -13.03
C GLU A 231 -13.60 -13.67 -11.51
N VAL A 232 -12.80 -12.70 -11.05
CA VAL A 232 -12.64 -12.36 -9.64
C VAL A 232 -13.77 -11.42 -9.21
N LYS A 233 -14.57 -11.87 -8.26
CA LYS A 233 -15.77 -11.18 -7.79
C LYS A 233 -15.82 -11.16 -6.28
N THR A 234 -16.44 -10.12 -5.75
CA THR A 234 -16.76 -10.01 -4.32
C THR A 234 -18.24 -10.26 -4.07
N GLU A 235 -18.56 -10.99 -3.01
CA GLU A 235 -19.92 -11.19 -2.53
C GLU A 235 -20.08 -10.52 -1.15
N GLY A 236 -21.05 -9.60 -1.06
CA GLY A 236 -21.32 -8.84 0.16
C GLY A 236 -20.21 -7.85 0.52
N SER A 237 -20.15 -7.47 1.79
CA SER A 237 -19.11 -6.63 2.35
C SER A 237 -18.74 -7.07 3.76
N PHE A 238 -17.53 -6.74 4.19
CA PHE A 238 -16.99 -7.08 5.49
C PHE A 238 -16.41 -5.83 6.15
N ILE A 239 -16.87 -5.56 7.37
CA ILE A 239 -16.37 -4.48 8.21
C ILE A 239 -15.57 -5.09 9.35
N PHE A 240 -14.39 -4.54 9.63
CA PHE A 240 -13.59 -4.91 10.78
C PHE A 240 -13.07 -3.66 11.49
N GLU A 241 -13.05 -3.73 12.81
CA GLU A 241 -12.46 -2.72 13.68
C GLU A 241 -11.30 -3.33 14.47
N LEU A 242 -10.22 -2.56 14.59
CA LEU A 242 -9.09 -2.89 15.46
C LEU A 242 -9.31 -2.15 16.78
N THR A 243 -9.50 -2.93 17.84
CA THR A 243 -9.62 -2.48 19.23
C THR A 243 -8.29 -2.03 19.81
#